data_AF-A0A1E8GP20-F1
#
_entry.id   AF-A0A1E8GP20-F1
#
_cell.length_a   1.000
_cell.length_b   1.000
_cell.length_c   1.000
_cell.angle_alpha   90.00
_cell.angle_beta   90.00
_cell.angle_gamma   90.00
#
_symmetry.space_group_name_H-M   'P 1'
#
loop_
_entity.id
_entity.type
_entity.pdbx_description
1 polymer ?
#
loop_
_entity_poly.entity_id
_entity_poly.type
_entity_poly.pdbx_seq_one_letter_code
_entity_poly.pdbx_strand_id
1 'polypeptide(L)'
;MFKKEKRGLIIAGIVMAILGIIALVHPAHSLEAIIIIVGVFSIINAVIAGYIAFTTRFKELRSREILDMFLNAIVGLIFLFSPDTAAGTIALMFAFWIIFLSVSNLSLAFSGFGISGLSRVLLVLVGVFGIFAGVSMLLNWGVSAASFIWFVGIFLVSEGIATILSGFMLPSDEI
;
A
#
# COMPACT_ATOMS: atom_id res chain seq x y z
N MET A 1 -31.17 -7.34 8.32
CA MET A 1 -29.73 -7.47 8.68
C MET A 1 -28.87 -6.49 7.87
N PHE A 2 -29.20 -6.31 6.59
CA PHE A 2 -28.47 -5.46 5.64
C PHE A 2 -28.46 -3.95 5.96
N LYS A 3 -29.43 -3.43 6.72
CA LYS A 3 -29.47 -1.99 7.06
C LYS A 3 -28.26 -1.52 7.89
N LYS A 4 -27.76 -2.36 8.81
CA LYS A 4 -26.57 -2.04 9.63
C LYS A 4 -25.30 -2.12 8.80
N GLU A 5 -25.18 -3.15 7.96
CA GLU A 5 -24.07 -3.34 7.03
C GLU A 5 -23.99 -2.22 5.99
N LYS A 6 -25.13 -1.84 5.39
CA LYS A 6 -25.26 -0.68 4.50
C LYS A 6 -24.75 0.61 5.15
N ARG A 7 -25.18 0.90 6.37
CA ARG A 7 -24.69 2.09 7.12
C ARG A 7 -23.19 1.99 7.39
N GLY A 8 -22.71 0.80 7.76
CA GLY A 8 -21.29 0.55 7.97
C GLY A 8 -20.44 0.86 6.73
N LEU A 9 -20.86 0.36 5.55
CA LEU A 9 -20.17 0.60 4.28
C LEU A 9 -20.18 2.09 3.89
N ILE A 10 -21.32 2.76 4.01
CA ILE A 10 -21.42 4.19 3.68
C ILE A 10 -20.48 5.01 4.60
N ILE A 11 -20.50 4.74 5.90
CA ILE A 11 -19.62 5.43 6.87
C ILE A 11 -18.15 5.14 6.57
N ALA A 12 -17.79 3.88 6.36
CA ALA A 12 -16.41 3.48 6.04
C ALA A 12 -15.92 4.17 4.76
N GLY A 13 -16.73 4.17 3.71
CA GLY A 13 -16.35 4.80 2.46
C GLY A 13 -16.23 6.34 2.56
N ILE A 14 -17.08 7.01 3.35
CA ILE A 14 -16.92 8.44 3.66
C ILE A 14 -15.61 8.69 4.40
N VAL A 15 -15.30 7.89 5.41
CA VAL A 15 -14.04 8.01 6.17
C VAL A 15 -12.83 7.82 5.25
N MET A 16 -12.85 6.79 4.39
CA MET A 16 -11.78 6.54 3.42
C MET A 16 -11.60 7.71 2.44
N ALA A 17 -12.70 8.25 1.90
CA ALA A 17 -12.63 9.38 1.00
C ALA A 17 -12.06 10.63 1.69
N ILE A 18 -12.46 10.92 2.93
CA ILE A 18 -11.91 12.04 3.71
C ILE A 18 -10.42 11.85 3.98
N LEU A 19 -10.01 10.66 4.43
CA LEU A 19 -8.60 10.35 4.66
C LEU A 19 -7.77 10.47 3.37
N GLY A 20 -8.32 10.03 2.25
CA GLY A 20 -7.70 10.19 0.94
C GLY A 20 -7.53 11.66 0.54
N ILE A 21 -8.56 12.49 0.74
CA ILE A 21 -8.49 13.95 0.50
C ILE A 21 -7.44 14.59 1.41
N ILE A 22 -7.39 14.25 2.69
CA ILE A 22 -6.37 14.74 3.63
C ILE A 22 -4.97 14.37 3.13
N ALA A 23 -4.78 13.13 2.66
CA ALA A 23 -3.50 12.69 2.10
C ALA A 23 -3.05 13.49 0.87
N LEU A 24 -4.00 13.92 0.03
CA LEU A 24 -3.72 14.74 -1.14
C LEU A 24 -3.42 16.20 -0.79
N VAL A 25 -4.11 16.77 0.20
CA VAL A 25 -3.94 18.18 0.61
C VAL A 25 -2.70 18.37 1.50
N HIS A 26 -2.40 17.40 2.37
CA HIS A 26 -1.32 17.48 3.35
C HIS A 26 -0.35 16.29 3.25
N PRO A 27 0.35 16.11 2.12
CA PRO A 27 1.12 14.90 1.85
C PRO A 27 2.25 14.64 2.85
N ALA A 28 2.91 15.69 3.36
CA ALA A 28 3.97 15.55 4.35
C ALA A 28 3.46 14.98 5.68
N HIS A 29 2.37 15.54 6.23
CA HIS A 29 1.78 15.05 7.48
C HIS A 29 1.16 13.66 7.31
N SER A 30 0.61 13.35 6.14
CA SER A 30 0.08 12.02 5.87
C SER A 30 1.17 10.97 5.73
N LEU A 31 2.34 11.32 5.18
CA LEU A 31 3.50 10.44 5.19
C LEU A 31 3.96 10.13 6.62
N GLU A 32 4.07 11.15 7.47
CA GLU A 32 4.43 10.98 8.87
C GLU A 32 3.44 10.06 9.61
N ALA A 33 2.14 10.26 9.39
CA ALA A 33 1.11 9.38 9.95
C ALA A 33 1.27 7.92 9.49
N ILE A 34 1.55 7.69 8.21
CA ILE A 34 1.80 6.33 7.68
C ILE A 34 3.05 5.73 8.31
N ILE A 35 4.13 6.50 8.45
CA ILE A 35 5.37 6.05 9.09
C ILE A 35 5.10 5.59 10.53
N ILE A 36 4.36 6.38 11.31
CA ILE A 36 4.01 6.04 12.69
C ILE A 36 3.15 4.77 12.72
N ILE A 37 2.11 4.70 11.87
CA ILE A 37 1.21 3.55 11.81
C ILE A 37 2.00 2.28 11.48
N VAL A 38 2.80 2.29 10.43
CA VAL A 38 3.65 1.15 10.02
C VAL A 38 4.61 0.79 11.15
N GLY A 39 5.26 1.77 11.79
CA GLY A 39 6.15 1.54 12.91
C GLY A 39 5.47 0.82 14.08
N VAL A 40 4.29 1.29 14.51
CA VAL A 40 3.50 0.66 15.57
C VAL A 40 3.08 -0.76 15.19
N PHE A 41 2.57 -0.96 13.97
CA PHE A 41 2.17 -2.30 13.50
C PHE A 41 3.35 -3.26 13.44
N SER A 42 4.53 -2.81 13.01
CA SER A 42 5.74 -3.61 13.03
C SER A 42 6.14 -4.01 14.45
N ILE A 43 6.07 -3.12 15.44
CA ILE A 43 6.33 -3.49 16.84
C ILE A 43 5.32 -4.53 17.34
N ILE A 44 4.03 -4.37 17.03
CA ILE A 44 2.99 -5.34 17.39
C ILE A 44 3.30 -6.71 16.77
N ASN A 45 3.62 -6.75 15.47
CA ASN A 45 3.97 -7.97 14.76
C ASN A 45 5.21 -8.64 15.36
N ALA A 46 6.23 -7.86 15.76
CA ALA A 46 7.40 -8.40 16.43
C ALA A 46 7.04 -9.11 17.74
N VAL A 47 6.17 -8.52 18.55
CA VAL A 47 5.69 -9.14 19.81
C VAL A 47 4.90 -10.42 19.54
N ILE A 48 4.02 -10.42 18.54
CA ILE A 48 3.24 -11.60 18.14
C ILE A 48 4.16 -12.72 17.65
N ALA A 49 5.09 -12.42 16.75
CA ALA A 49 6.06 -13.39 16.22
C ALA A 49 6.93 -13.97 17.35
N GLY A 50 7.38 -13.12 18.29
CA GLY A 50 8.08 -13.58 19.50
C GLY A 50 7.27 -14.56 20.33
N TYR A 51 5.99 -14.23 20.60
CA TYR A 51 5.10 -15.14 21.33
C TYR A 51 4.92 -16.49 20.61
N ILE A 52 4.73 -16.48 19.30
CA ILE A 52 4.58 -17.72 18.49
C ILE A 52 5.89 -18.52 18.50
N ALA A 53 7.04 -17.87 18.37
CA ALA A 53 8.35 -18.51 18.39
C ALA A 53 8.60 -19.31 19.69
N PHE A 54 8.20 -18.75 20.83
CA PHE A 54 8.36 -19.40 22.14
C PHE A 54 7.31 -20.47 22.43
N THR A 55 6.12 -20.38 21.83
CA THR A 55 5.03 -21.34 22.07
C THR A 55 4.98 -22.49 21.06
N THR A 56 5.53 -22.33 19.86
CA THR A 56 5.53 -23.37 18.83
C THR A 56 6.46 -24.54 19.17
N ARG A 57 6.00 -25.76 18.85
CA ARG A 57 6.77 -27.01 19.00
C ARG A 57 7.56 -27.40 17.75
N PHE A 58 7.25 -26.78 16.61
CA PHE A 58 7.91 -27.06 15.33
C PHE A 58 9.15 -26.18 15.18
N LYS A 59 10.32 -26.82 15.06
CA LYS A 59 11.62 -26.12 15.02
C LYS A 59 11.75 -25.17 13.82
N GLU A 60 11.25 -25.57 12.66
CA GLU A 60 11.30 -24.77 11.42
C GLU A 60 10.44 -23.50 11.53
N LEU A 61 9.21 -23.64 12.05
CA LEU A 61 8.37 -22.49 12.35
C LEU A 61 9.05 -21.58 13.36
N ARG A 62 9.63 -22.12 14.44
CA ARG A 62 10.35 -21.31 15.45
C ARG A 62 11.44 -20.45 14.81
N SER A 63 12.30 -21.00 13.94
CA SER A 63 13.36 -20.21 13.32
C SER A 63 12.84 -19.07 12.45
N ARG A 64 11.75 -19.31 11.70
CA ARG A 64 11.13 -18.28 10.87
C ARG A 64 10.54 -17.15 11.73
N GLU A 65 9.82 -17.51 12.79
CA GLU A 65 9.18 -16.52 13.68
C GLU A 65 10.21 -15.72 14.50
N ILE A 66 11.36 -16.32 14.86
CA ILE A 66 12.46 -15.57 15.49
C ILE A 66 13.01 -14.53 14.51
N LEU A 67 13.25 -14.91 13.25
CA LEU A 67 13.71 -13.97 12.23
C LEU A 67 12.68 -12.85 12.02
N ASP A 68 11.40 -13.20 11.90
CA ASP A 68 10.32 -12.24 11.71
C ASP A 68 10.17 -11.27 12.90
N MET A 69 10.33 -11.77 14.13
CA MET A 69 10.38 -10.96 15.35
C MET A 69 11.48 -9.91 15.26
N PHE A 70 12.71 -10.29 14.94
CA PHE A 70 13.83 -9.36 14.86
C PHE A 70 13.67 -8.35 13.72
N LEU A 71 13.26 -8.81 12.54
CA LEU A 71 13.06 -7.94 11.38
C LEU A 71 11.98 -6.88 11.67
N ASN A 72 10.81 -7.31 12.16
CA ASN A 72 9.73 -6.38 12.50
C ASN A 72 10.11 -5.44 13.65
N ALA A 73 10.88 -5.91 14.64
CA ALA A 73 11.37 -5.04 15.70
C ALA A 73 12.29 -3.95 15.14
N ILE A 74 13.26 -4.32 14.29
CA ILE A 74 14.18 -3.36 13.66
C ILE A 74 13.41 -2.36 12.80
N VAL A 75 12.51 -2.84 11.94
CA VAL A 75 11.68 -1.97 11.07
C VAL A 75 10.83 -1.03 11.93
N GLY A 76 10.16 -1.55 12.96
CA GLY A 76 9.33 -0.75 13.87
C GLY A 76 10.14 0.33 14.58
N LEU A 77 11.33 -0.01 15.10
CA LEU A 77 12.22 0.95 15.75
C LEU A 77 12.71 2.01 14.78
N ILE A 78 13.13 1.64 13.57
CA ILE A 78 13.55 2.62 12.54
C ILE A 78 12.41 3.56 12.19
N PHE A 79 11.20 3.04 11.99
CA PHE A 79 10.04 3.83 11.61
C PHE A 79 9.61 4.81 12.72
N LEU A 80 9.71 4.40 13.99
CA LEU A 80 9.31 5.26 15.12
C LEU A 80 10.38 6.26 15.55
N PHE A 81 11.67 5.92 15.42
CA PHE A 81 12.76 6.75 15.93
C PHE A 81 13.58 7.45 14.85
N SER A 82 13.38 7.12 13.58
CA SER A 82 14.09 7.74 12.45
C SER A 82 13.15 7.99 11.27
N PRO A 83 12.24 8.98 11.37
CA PRO A 83 11.24 9.27 10.35
C PRO A 83 11.84 9.53 8.96
N ASP A 84 12.99 10.21 8.88
CA ASP A 84 13.66 10.47 7.60
C ASP A 84 14.12 9.18 6.91
N THR A 85 14.71 8.25 7.67
CA THR A 85 15.12 6.93 7.17
C THR A 85 13.91 6.09 6.74
N ALA A 86 12.82 6.18 7.51
CA ALA A 86 11.57 5.50 7.20
C ALA A 86 10.92 6.03 5.92
N ALA A 87 10.85 7.35 5.76
CA ALA A 87 10.40 8.01 4.54
C ALA A 87 11.25 7.58 3.33
N GLY A 88 12.58 7.56 3.49
CA GLY A 88 13.51 7.06 2.46
C GLY A 88 13.27 5.59 2.11
N THR A 89 12.94 4.76 3.10
CA THR A 89 12.64 3.33 2.89
C THR A 89 11.35 3.16 2.08
N ILE A 90 10.27 3.86 2.45
CA ILE A 90 9.01 3.87 1.70
C ILE A 90 9.23 4.36 0.27
N ALA A 91 9.99 5.45 0.12
CA ALA A 91 10.36 6.02 -1.17
C ALA A 91 11.08 4.99 -2.05
N LEU A 92 12.06 4.27 -1.52
CA LEU A 92 12.78 3.24 -2.27
C LEU A 92 11.87 2.08 -2.67
N MET A 93 11.07 1.57 -1.72
CA MET A 93 10.13 0.47 -1.98
C MET A 93 9.13 0.85 -3.07
N PHE A 94 8.59 2.06 -3.04
CA PHE A 94 7.65 2.53 -4.04
C PHE A 94 8.29 2.75 -5.42
N ALA A 95 9.52 3.29 -5.48
CA ALA A 95 10.25 3.41 -6.73
C ALA A 95 10.52 2.04 -7.37
N PHE A 96 10.96 1.05 -6.57
CA PHE A 96 11.14 -0.32 -7.06
C PHE A 96 9.83 -0.96 -7.49
N TRP A 97 8.73 -0.74 -6.77
CA TRP A 97 7.41 -1.19 -7.20
C TRP A 97 7.09 -0.64 -8.59
N ILE A 98 7.20 0.68 -8.79
CA ILE A 98 6.87 1.32 -10.07
C ILE A 98 7.72 0.73 -11.20
N ILE A 99 9.02 0.53 -10.99
CA ILE A 99 9.90 -0.11 -11.98
C ILE A 99 9.43 -1.53 -12.27
N PHE A 100 9.17 -2.34 -11.24
CA PHE A 100 8.74 -3.73 -11.39
C PHE A 100 7.42 -3.82 -12.17
N LEU A 101 6.41 -3.04 -11.77
CA LEU A 101 5.12 -2.93 -12.45
C LEU A 101 5.29 -2.56 -13.93
N SER A 102 6.19 -1.62 -14.21
CA SER A 102 6.46 -1.14 -15.56
C SER A 102 7.13 -2.21 -16.43
N VAL A 103 8.10 -2.93 -15.87
CA VAL A 103 8.72 -4.10 -16.52
C VAL A 103 7.70 -5.21 -16.76
N SER A 104 6.81 -5.47 -15.81
CA SER A 104 5.71 -6.43 -15.98
C SER A 104 4.78 -6.02 -17.12
N ASN A 105 4.41 -4.74 -17.22
CA ASN A 105 3.57 -4.23 -18.32
C ASN A 105 4.24 -4.39 -19.69
N LEU A 106 5.54 -4.12 -19.79
CA LEU A 106 6.29 -4.38 -21.02
C LEU A 106 6.31 -5.87 -21.35
N SER A 107 6.64 -6.72 -20.37
CA SER A 107 6.63 -8.17 -20.55
C SER A 107 5.26 -8.65 -21.09
N LEU A 108 4.17 -8.18 -20.49
CA LEU A 108 2.81 -8.49 -20.94
C LEU A 108 2.50 -7.95 -22.34
N ALA A 109 2.98 -6.77 -22.72
CA ALA A 109 2.78 -6.24 -24.07
C ALA A 109 3.44 -7.09 -25.17
N PHE A 110 4.45 -7.89 -24.81
CA PHE A 110 5.19 -8.76 -25.72
C PHE A 110 4.96 -10.26 -25.48
N SER A 111 4.12 -10.65 -24.53
CA SER A 111 3.99 -12.03 -24.04
C SER A 111 3.20 -13.00 -24.93
N GLY A 112 2.85 -12.64 -26.17
CA GLY A 112 2.13 -13.54 -27.08
C GLY A 112 0.69 -13.90 -26.66
N PHE A 113 0.18 -13.41 -25.52
CA PHE A 113 -1.16 -13.69 -24.97
C PHE A 113 -2.32 -12.99 -25.72
N GLY A 114 -2.23 -12.82 -27.04
CA GLY A 114 -3.30 -12.22 -27.84
C GLY A 114 -3.56 -10.72 -27.60
N ILE A 115 -2.69 -10.05 -26.83
CA ILE A 115 -2.77 -8.61 -26.58
C ILE A 115 -2.36 -7.86 -27.86
N SER A 116 -3.26 -7.05 -28.42
CA SER A 116 -3.06 -6.39 -29.71
C SER A 116 -3.73 -5.01 -29.80
N GLY A 117 -3.40 -4.27 -30.85
CA GLY A 117 -3.98 -2.93 -31.10
C GLY A 117 -3.66 -1.94 -29.99
N LEU A 118 -4.67 -1.18 -29.57
CA LEU A 118 -4.52 -0.08 -28.61
C LEU A 118 -4.05 -0.55 -27.22
N SER A 119 -4.55 -1.69 -26.73
CA SER A 119 -4.15 -2.19 -25.39
C SER A 119 -2.67 -2.51 -25.32
N ARG A 120 -2.11 -3.11 -26.37
CA ARG A 120 -0.67 -3.34 -26.49
C ARG A 120 0.11 -2.04 -26.47
N VAL A 121 -0.32 -1.04 -27.24
CA VAL A 121 0.34 0.27 -27.31
C VAL A 121 0.31 0.95 -25.94
N LEU A 122 -0.83 0.93 -25.24
CA LEU A 122 -0.95 1.50 -23.90
C LEU A 122 -0.03 0.82 -22.89
N LEU A 123 0.07 -0.52 -22.90
CA LEU A 123 1.00 -1.23 -22.01
C LEU A 123 2.46 -0.87 -22.29
N VAL A 124 2.84 -0.73 -23.56
CA VAL A 124 4.20 -0.28 -23.93
C VAL A 124 4.45 1.14 -23.42
N LEU A 125 3.52 2.07 -23.65
CA LEU A 125 3.68 3.46 -23.20
C LEU A 125 3.76 3.56 -21.68
N VAL A 126 2.82 2.94 -20.96
CA VAL A 126 2.81 2.92 -19.49
C VAL A 126 4.08 2.27 -18.94
N GLY A 127 4.55 1.19 -19.55
CA GLY A 127 5.79 0.53 -19.17
C GLY A 127 7.03 1.42 -19.37
N VAL A 128 7.16 2.09 -20.52
CA VAL A 128 8.31 2.97 -20.78
C VAL A 128 8.30 4.20 -19.86
N PHE A 129 7.16 4.89 -19.76
CA PHE A 129 7.04 6.05 -18.88
C PHE A 129 7.21 5.68 -17.41
N GLY A 130 6.68 4.53 -17.00
CA GLY A 130 6.80 4.06 -15.62
C GLY A 130 8.24 3.67 -15.26
N ILE A 131 9.03 3.09 -16.18
CA ILE A 131 10.48 2.89 -15.94
C ILE A 131 11.18 4.24 -15.75
N PHE A 132 10.91 5.21 -16.63
CA PHE A 132 11.51 6.53 -16.52
C PHE A 132 11.14 7.21 -15.19
N ALA A 133 9.85 7.17 -14.82
CA ALA A 133 9.36 7.68 -13.55
C ALA A 133 10.04 6.98 -12.37
N GLY A 134 10.05 5.65 -12.35
CA GLY A 134 10.67 4.87 -11.28
C GLY A 134 12.17 5.13 -11.13
N VAL A 135 12.92 5.26 -12.22
CA VAL A 135 14.34 5.65 -12.18
C VAL A 135 14.50 7.06 -11.64
N SER A 136 13.67 8.02 -12.07
CA SER A 136 13.71 9.39 -11.53
C SER A 136 13.41 9.44 -10.03
N MET A 137 12.54 8.56 -9.55
CA MET A 137 12.17 8.41 -8.14
C MET A 137 13.31 7.81 -7.31
N LEU A 138 14.11 6.89 -7.88
CA LEU A 138 15.32 6.38 -7.21
C LEU A 138 16.38 7.48 -7.03
N LEU A 139 16.49 8.40 -7.99
CA LEU A 139 17.43 9.52 -7.93
C LEU A 139 16.95 10.64 -6.99
N ASN A 140 15.64 10.73 -6.76
CA ASN A 140 15.03 11.71 -5.87
C ASN A 140 13.98 11.06 -4.96
N TRP A 141 14.46 10.60 -3.81
CA TRP A 141 13.65 10.04 -2.73
C TRP A 141 12.46 10.92 -2.29
N GLY A 142 12.57 12.25 -2.34
CA GLY A 142 11.46 13.16 -2.00
C GLY A 142 10.32 13.08 -3.02
N VAL A 143 10.64 13.02 -4.32
CA VAL A 143 9.66 12.81 -5.38
C VAL A 143 8.99 11.45 -5.22
N SER A 144 9.76 10.42 -4.87
CA SER A 144 9.20 9.09 -4.65
C SER A 144 8.22 9.04 -3.48
N ALA A 145 8.61 9.61 -2.34
CA ALA A 145 7.77 9.68 -1.15
C ALA A 145 6.47 10.46 -1.43
N ALA A 146 6.56 11.62 -2.08
CA ALA A 146 5.38 12.40 -2.46
C ALA A 146 4.46 11.63 -3.41
N SER A 147 5.03 10.97 -4.42
CA SER A 147 4.28 10.16 -5.38
C SER A 147 3.56 8.99 -4.71
N PHE A 148 4.20 8.35 -3.73
CA PHE A 148 3.56 7.29 -2.92
C PHE A 148 2.34 7.83 -2.19
N ILE A 149 2.44 9.00 -1.56
CA ILE A 149 1.30 9.58 -0.83
C ILE A 149 0.18 10.00 -1.76
N TRP A 150 0.50 10.57 -2.93
CA TRP A 150 -0.52 10.87 -3.94
C TRP A 150 -1.21 9.60 -4.44
N PHE A 151 -0.45 8.53 -4.69
CA PHE A 151 -1.00 7.24 -5.06
C PHE A 151 -1.95 6.71 -3.98
N VAL A 152 -1.52 6.70 -2.71
CA VAL A 152 -2.35 6.28 -1.56
C VAL A 152 -3.60 7.14 -1.42
N GLY A 153 -3.46 8.47 -1.55
CA GLY A 153 -4.58 9.41 -1.44
C GLY A 153 -5.63 9.19 -2.53
N ILE A 154 -5.20 9.09 -3.80
CA ILE A 154 -6.10 8.78 -4.92
C ILE A 154 -6.78 7.43 -4.71
N PHE A 155 -6.00 6.41 -4.31
CA PHE A 155 -6.51 5.08 -4.04
C PHE A 155 -7.58 5.07 -2.95
N LEU A 156 -7.35 5.75 -1.82
CA LEU A 156 -8.32 5.88 -0.74
C LEU A 156 -9.59 6.61 -1.15
N VAL A 157 -9.47 7.65 -1.99
CA VAL A 157 -10.65 8.33 -2.56
C VAL A 157 -11.43 7.37 -3.47
N SER A 158 -10.76 6.66 -4.38
CA SER A 158 -11.44 5.72 -5.28
C SER A 158 -12.12 4.58 -4.53
N GLU A 159 -11.45 4.00 -3.52
CA GLU A 159 -12.01 2.94 -2.69
C GLU A 159 -13.14 3.47 -1.80
N GLY A 160 -13.02 4.69 -1.29
CA GLY A 160 -14.08 5.34 -0.53
C GLY A 160 -15.36 5.49 -1.36
N ILE A 161 -15.22 5.97 -2.60
CA ILE A 161 -16.34 6.08 -3.54
C ILE A 161 -16.92 4.70 -3.86
N ALA A 162 -16.08 3.72 -4.21
CA ALA A 162 -16.52 2.36 -4.53
C ALA A 162 -17.26 1.69 -3.36
N THR A 163 -16.80 1.91 -2.13
CA THR A 163 -17.41 1.38 -0.90
C THR A 163 -18.76 2.04 -0.61
N ILE A 164 -18.88 3.36 -0.81
CA ILE A 164 -20.17 4.07 -0.71
C ILE A 164 -21.18 3.50 -1.72
N LEU A 165 -20.76 3.34 -2.98
CA LEU A 165 -21.60 2.77 -4.04
C LEU A 165 -22.03 1.34 -3.69
N SER A 166 -21.12 0.52 -3.18
CA SER A 166 -21.41 -0.84 -2.72
C SER A 166 -22.45 -0.86 -1.60
N GLY A 167 -22.41 0.10 -0.68
CA GLY A 167 -23.43 0.27 0.36
C GLY A 167 -24.82 0.58 -0.21
N PHE A 168 -24.91 1.33 -1.31
CA PHE A 168 -26.19 1.59 -1.99
C PHE A 168 -26.71 0.41 -2.81
N MET A 169 -25.81 -0.43 -3.33
CA MET A 169 -26.17 -1.63 -4.08
C MET A 169 -26.69 -2.78 -3.21
N LEU A 170 -26.43 -2.75 -1.89
CA LEU A 170 -27.02 -3.72 -0.96
C LEU A 170 -28.56 -3.59 -0.96
N PRO A 171 -29.30 -4.70 -1.17
CA PRO A 171 -30.75 -4.71 -1.07
C PRO A 171 -31.18 -4.16 0.29
N SER A 172 -32.09 -3.18 0.28
CA SER A 172 -32.88 -2.90 1.46
C SER A 172 -33.83 -4.06 1.65
N ASP A 173 -33.80 -4.68 2.84
CA ASP A 173 -34.87 -5.56 3.31
C ASP A 173 -36.18 -4.75 3.31
N GLU A 174 -36.86 -4.63 2.16
CA GLU A 174 -38.25 -4.25 2.05
C GLU A 174 -39.06 -5.54 2.15
N ILE A 175 -39.54 -5.82 3.36
CA ILE A 175 -40.79 -6.55 3.58
C ILE A 175 -41.87 -5.49 3.72
#